data_AF-A0A9P8M6U7-F1
#
_entry.id   AF-A0A9P8M6U7-F1
#
_cell.length_a   1.000
_cell.length_b   1.000
_cell.length_c   1.000
_cell.angle_alpha   90.00
_cell.angle_beta   90.00
_cell.angle_gamma   90.00
#
_symmetry.space_group_name_H-M   'P 1'
#
loop_
_entity.id
_entity.type
_entity.pdbx_description
1 polymer ?
#
loop_
_entity_poly.entity_id
_entity_poly.type
_entity_poly.pdbx_seq_one_letter_code
_entity_poly.pdbx_strand_id
1 'polypeptide(L)'
;MGAVFEFTVSLRAHHPLADDGLTDNSIRISQPPNTNQIQTSSEVIKFTKNVLDECLTDRYLIVTQPGINAADLTQNDCLMPHVCKTVEASRVKGKYTVAEVIGDVTEAKFDEYIKLACRKKGKTAHVKSVQLGSLSPAARAQDLASNGTSVLKEDEATHMWILTDGVADVSLTAELGAVTAADSYTVLFYATPREPLYESDFIEPVHMGMKRDAGSAPLPQQNNETEFNKLPLFEKYQFFTPGIFMGLVVAIVLLSILGVGIRGLASLEVSYGAFDKEMGPAAQKKQQ
;
A
#
# COMPACT_ATOMS: atom_id res chain seq x y z
N MET A 1 -2.33 -1.09 -11.00
CA MET A 1 -3.55 -1.71 -10.44
C MET A 1 -3.06 -2.71 -9.42
N GLY A 2 -3.24 -2.43 -8.14
CA GLY A 2 -2.81 -3.29 -7.06
C GLY A 2 -3.83 -4.37 -6.74
N ALA A 3 -3.44 -5.19 -5.78
CA ALA A 3 -4.16 -6.39 -5.38
C ALA A 3 -4.87 -6.18 -4.04
N VAL A 4 -6.00 -6.84 -3.84
CA VAL A 4 -6.67 -6.90 -2.54
C VAL A 4 -6.08 -8.01 -1.70
N PHE A 5 -5.91 -7.78 -0.40
CA PHE A 5 -5.51 -8.83 0.54
C PHE A 5 -6.40 -8.79 1.78
N GLU A 6 -6.96 -9.94 2.13
CA GLU A 6 -7.81 -10.12 3.29
C GLU A 6 -7.42 -11.39 4.05
N PHE A 7 -7.22 -11.25 5.35
CA PHE A 7 -6.80 -12.29 6.25
C PHE A 7 -7.71 -12.28 7.48
N THR A 8 -8.36 -13.41 7.74
CA THR A 8 -9.31 -13.53 8.84
C THR A 8 -9.04 -14.77 9.66
N VAL A 9 -9.05 -14.62 10.98
CA VAL A 9 -8.87 -15.71 11.94
C VAL A 9 -10.10 -15.82 12.82
N SER A 10 -10.68 -17.01 12.82
CA SER A 10 -11.79 -17.38 13.70
C SER A 10 -11.34 -18.46 14.66
N LEU A 11 -11.60 -18.21 15.94
CA LEU A 11 -11.24 -19.09 17.04
C LEU A 11 -12.46 -19.24 17.93
N ARG A 12 -12.93 -20.47 18.10
CA ARG A 12 -13.91 -20.78 19.14
C ARG A 12 -13.20 -20.77 20.48
N ALA A 13 -13.67 -19.93 21.40
CA ALA A 13 -13.31 -20.08 22.80
C ALA A 13 -13.86 -21.42 23.28
N HIS A 14 -13.01 -22.30 23.80
CA HIS A 14 -13.48 -23.48 24.51
C HIS A 14 -14.40 -23.01 25.64
N HIS A 15 -15.63 -23.56 25.71
CA HIS A 15 -16.49 -23.39 26.87
C HIS A 15 -15.73 -23.94 28.09
N PRO A 16 -15.56 -23.18 29.18
CA PRO A 16 -15.00 -23.73 30.41
C PRO A 16 -16.08 -24.59 31.06
N LEU A 17 -15.90 -25.90 31.01
CA LEU A 17 -16.50 -26.76 32.02
C LEU A 17 -15.58 -26.71 33.24
N ALA A 18 -16.19 -26.34 34.37
CA ALA A 18 -15.65 -26.27 35.72
C ALA A 18 -14.88 -25.00 36.10
N ASP A 19 -15.46 -24.30 37.08
CA ASP A 19 -14.83 -23.53 38.15
C ASP A 19 -13.30 -23.60 38.19
N ASP A 20 -12.65 -22.54 37.72
CA ASP A 20 -11.47 -21.99 38.37
C ASP A 20 -11.23 -20.59 37.77
N GLY A 21 -11.23 -19.57 38.63
CA GLY A 21 -11.00 -18.19 38.25
C GLY A 21 -9.59 -18.00 37.69
N LEU A 22 -9.44 -18.08 36.36
CA LEU A 22 -8.21 -17.71 35.67
C LEU A 22 -8.52 -17.11 34.29
N THR A 23 -8.37 -15.78 34.23
CA THR A 23 -8.18 -14.90 33.05
C THR A 23 -8.55 -15.44 31.66
N ASP A 24 -9.53 -14.78 31.03
CA ASP A 24 -9.84 -14.83 29.59
C ASP A 24 -8.60 -14.46 28.73
N ASN A 25 -7.71 -15.42 28.53
CA ASN A 25 -6.65 -15.35 27.52
C ASN A 25 -7.27 -15.68 26.15
N SER A 26 -8.17 -14.81 25.69
CA SER A 26 -8.73 -14.92 24.34
C SER A 26 -7.57 -14.77 23.34
N ILE A 27 -7.27 -15.85 22.61
CA ILE A 27 -6.32 -15.84 21.51
C ILE A 27 -6.86 -14.87 20.45
N ARG A 28 -6.23 -13.69 20.31
CA ARG A 28 -6.57 -12.67 19.32
C ARG A 28 -5.38 -12.44 18.42
N ILE A 29 -5.64 -12.13 17.15
CA ILE A 29 -4.58 -11.63 16.28
C ILE A 29 -4.03 -10.35 16.93
N SER A 30 -2.71 -10.30 17.10
CA SER A 30 -2.01 -9.05 17.44
C SER A 30 -2.45 -7.94 16.48
N GLN A 31 -2.81 -6.76 16.99
CA GLN A 31 -3.24 -5.64 16.13
C GLN A 31 -2.20 -5.40 15.03
N PRO A 32 -2.65 -5.22 13.77
CA PRO A 32 -1.72 -4.99 12.69
C PRO A 32 -0.91 -3.71 12.97
N PRO A 33 0.41 -3.73 12.73
CA PRO A 33 1.27 -2.57 12.98
C PRO A 33 0.90 -1.38 12.08
N ASN A 34 0.19 -1.64 10.98
CA ASN A 34 -0.29 -0.64 10.05
C ASN A 34 -1.72 -1.00 9.58
N THR A 35 -2.64 -0.04 9.67
CA THR A 35 -4.03 -0.15 9.18
C THR A 35 -4.25 0.61 7.87
N ASN A 36 -3.18 1.05 7.20
CA ASN A 36 -3.24 1.72 5.91
C ASN A 36 -3.93 0.82 4.86
N GLN A 37 -4.75 1.46 4.02
CA GLN A 37 -5.43 0.80 2.89
C GLN A 37 -4.46 0.38 1.79
N ILE A 38 -3.28 1.01 1.70
CA ILE A 38 -2.24 0.71 0.73
C ILE A 38 -1.00 0.26 1.48
N GLN A 39 -0.48 -0.93 1.16
CA GLN A 39 0.75 -1.48 1.76
C GLN A 39 1.61 -2.20 0.72
N THR A 40 2.89 -2.40 1.02
CA THR A 40 3.76 -3.19 0.13
C THR A 40 3.57 -4.69 0.37
N SER A 41 3.85 -5.51 -0.64
CA SER A 41 3.80 -6.97 -0.49
C SER A 41 4.74 -7.46 0.63
N SER A 42 5.91 -6.83 0.80
CA SER A 42 6.86 -7.16 1.87
C SER A 42 6.29 -6.95 3.27
N GLU A 43 5.55 -5.87 3.50
CA GLU A 43 4.89 -5.58 4.78
C GLU A 43 3.75 -6.57 5.06
N VAL A 44 2.89 -6.79 4.06
CA VAL A 44 1.76 -7.72 4.15
C VAL A 44 2.24 -9.15 4.41
N ILE A 45 3.25 -9.62 3.66
CA ILE A 45 3.84 -10.96 3.83
C ILE A 45 4.46 -11.09 5.21
N LYS A 46 5.24 -10.10 5.66
CA LYS A 46 5.90 -10.13 6.98
C LYS A 46 4.87 -10.22 8.10
N PHE A 47 3.85 -9.37 8.07
CA PHE A 47 2.80 -9.40 9.09
C PHE A 47 2.04 -10.73 9.07
N THR A 48 1.61 -11.18 7.89
CA THR A 48 0.87 -12.44 7.74
C THR A 48 1.70 -13.62 8.26
N LYS A 49 2.99 -13.70 7.92
CA LYS A 49 3.90 -14.74 8.41
C LYS A 49 4.05 -14.72 9.93
N ASN A 50 4.20 -13.55 10.54
CA ASN A 50 4.27 -13.43 11.99
C ASN A 50 3.01 -13.96 12.68
N VAL A 51 1.82 -13.69 12.13
CA VAL A 51 0.56 -14.23 12.67
C VAL A 51 0.49 -15.75 12.45
N LEU A 52 0.88 -16.24 11.28
CA LEU A 52 0.87 -17.68 10.97
C LEU A 52 1.88 -18.48 11.81
N ASP A 53 2.98 -17.85 12.25
CA ASP A 53 3.92 -18.46 13.21
C ASP A 53 3.27 -18.77 14.55
N GLU A 54 2.20 -18.07 14.91
CA GLU A 54 1.49 -18.35 16.14
C GLU A 54 0.75 -19.70 16.09
N CYS A 55 0.37 -20.17 14.89
CA CYS A 55 -0.39 -21.41 14.66
C CYS A 55 -1.62 -21.53 15.55
N LEU A 56 -2.45 -20.50 15.45
CA LEU A 56 -3.64 -20.31 16.28
C LEU A 56 -4.77 -21.28 15.90
N THR A 57 -4.86 -21.67 14.63
CA THR A 57 -5.94 -22.52 14.11
C THR A 57 -5.40 -23.83 13.51
N ASP A 58 -6.27 -24.82 13.38
CA ASP A 58 -5.93 -26.14 12.83
C ASP A 58 -6.25 -26.26 11.33
N ARG A 59 -7.22 -25.48 10.84
CA ARG A 59 -7.62 -25.46 9.42
C ARG A 59 -7.35 -24.11 8.77
N TYR A 60 -6.81 -24.16 7.57
CA TYR A 60 -6.47 -22.99 6.77
C TYR A 60 -7.08 -23.13 5.38
N LEU A 61 -7.81 -22.11 4.95
CA LEU A 61 -8.30 -21.96 3.58
C LEU A 61 -7.57 -20.79 2.93
N ILE A 62 -6.89 -21.06 1.82
CA ILE A 62 -6.23 -20.03 1.02
C ILE A 62 -7.00 -19.91 -0.29
N VAL A 63 -7.56 -18.74 -0.55
CA VAL A 63 -8.33 -18.43 -1.75
C VAL A 63 -7.59 -17.36 -2.54
N THR A 64 -7.37 -17.65 -3.83
CA THR A 64 -6.74 -16.72 -4.76
C THR A 64 -7.73 -16.36 -5.85
N GLN A 65 -8.06 -15.07 -5.98
CA GLN A 65 -8.99 -14.55 -6.97
C GLN A 65 -8.33 -13.45 -7.80
N PRO A 66 -7.76 -13.76 -8.97
CA PRO A 66 -7.15 -12.74 -9.82
C PRO A 66 -8.19 -11.73 -10.32
N GLY A 67 -7.84 -10.44 -10.29
CA GLY A 67 -8.65 -9.36 -10.88
C GLY A 67 -9.81 -8.80 -10.04
N ILE A 68 -9.98 -9.24 -8.79
CA ILE A 68 -10.94 -8.66 -7.83
C ILE A 68 -10.39 -7.37 -7.20
N ASN A 69 -11.29 -6.43 -6.89
CA ASN A 69 -10.98 -5.15 -6.26
C ASN A 69 -11.56 -5.07 -4.84
N ALA A 70 -11.00 -4.21 -4.00
CA ALA A 70 -11.42 -4.14 -2.59
C ALA A 70 -12.88 -3.68 -2.46
N ALA A 71 -13.32 -2.84 -3.41
CA ALA A 71 -14.70 -2.41 -3.56
C ALA A 71 -15.67 -3.60 -3.73
N ASP A 72 -15.23 -4.67 -4.38
CA ASP A 72 -16.05 -5.86 -4.67
C ASP A 72 -16.30 -6.71 -3.40
N LEU A 73 -15.55 -6.47 -2.31
CA LEU A 73 -15.67 -7.12 -1.00
C LEU A 73 -16.26 -6.19 0.08
N THR A 74 -16.83 -5.05 -0.31
CA THR A 74 -17.39 -4.09 0.65
C THR A 74 -18.74 -4.56 1.20
N GLN A 75 -18.96 -4.33 2.50
CA GLN A 75 -20.03 -4.95 3.30
C GLN A 75 -21.45 -4.75 2.76
N ASN A 76 -21.76 -3.61 2.14
CA ASN A 76 -23.12 -3.27 1.70
C ASN A 76 -23.47 -3.81 0.31
N ASP A 77 -22.46 -4.11 -0.53
CA ASP A 77 -22.64 -4.55 -1.92
C ASP A 77 -21.57 -5.58 -2.28
N CYS A 78 -21.42 -6.59 -1.41
CA CYS A 78 -20.37 -7.59 -1.57
C CYS A 78 -20.73 -8.57 -2.70
N LEU A 79 -19.86 -8.62 -3.72
CA LEU A 79 -20.03 -9.50 -4.88
C LEU A 79 -19.69 -10.97 -4.56
N MET A 80 -19.08 -11.23 -3.39
CA MET A 80 -18.76 -12.56 -2.85
C MET A 80 -19.46 -12.79 -1.49
N PRO A 81 -20.78 -13.02 -1.48
CA PRO A 81 -21.58 -13.02 -0.25
C PRO A 81 -21.23 -14.16 0.73
N HIS A 82 -20.81 -15.35 0.27
CA HIS A 82 -20.37 -16.43 1.15
C HIS A 82 -19.02 -16.13 1.83
N VAL A 83 -18.08 -15.49 1.11
CA VAL A 83 -16.82 -15.01 1.67
C VAL A 83 -17.10 -13.92 2.71
N CYS A 84 -17.84 -12.88 2.33
CA CYS A 84 -18.19 -11.77 3.23
C CYS A 84 -18.94 -12.26 4.48
N LYS A 85 -19.90 -13.18 4.33
CA LYS A 85 -20.61 -13.78 5.48
C LYS A 85 -19.68 -14.57 6.40
N THR A 86 -18.66 -15.21 5.84
CA THR A 86 -17.69 -16.00 6.63
C THR A 86 -16.73 -15.10 7.41
N VAL A 87 -16.34 -13.97 6.81
CA VAL A 87 -15.46 -12.96 7.41
C VAL A 87 -16.17 -12.14 8.49
N GLU A 88 -17.46 -11.85 8.31
CA GLU A 88 -18.28 -11.07 9.25
C GLU A 88 -18.95 -11.95 10.33
N ALA A 89 -18.68 -13.25 10.36
CA ALA A 89 -19.25 -14.14 11.36
C ALA A 89 -18.80 -13.74 12.78
N SER A 90 -19.73 -13.73 13.75
CA SER A 90 -19.46 -13.30 15.15
C SER A 90 -18.39 -14.10 15.90
N ARG A 91 -18.04 -15.29 15.39
CA ARG A 91 -16.96 -16.15 15.91
C ARG A 91 -15.57 -15.74 15.43
N VAL A 92 -15.47 -14.86 14.43
CA VAL A 92 -14.20 -14.29 13.98
C VAL A 92 -13.63 -13.44 15.10
N LYS A 93 -12.40 -13.75 15.53
CA LYS A 93 -11.73 -13.08 16.66
C LYS A 93 -10.66 -12.09 16.22
N GLY A 94 -10.28 -12.13 14.94
CA GLY A 94 -9.45 -11.09 14.34
C GLY A 94 -9.57 -11.05 12.83
N LYS A 95 -9.41 -9.85 12.29
CA LYS A 95 -9.47 -9.53 10.86
C LYS A 95 -8.35 -8.56 10.50
N TYR A 96 -7.73 -8.78 9.37
CA TYR A 96 -6.72 -7.92 8.77
C TYR A 96 -7.02 -7.78 7.27
N THR A 97 -7.27 -6.55 6.83
CA THR A 97 -7.68 -6.28 5.44
C THR A 97 -6.83 -5.14 4.90
N VAL A 98 -6.34 -5.30 3.68
CA VAL A 98 -5.59 -4.30 2.92
C VAL A 98 -6.24 -4.16 1.55
N ALA A 99 -6.64 -2.94 1.20
CA ALA A 99 -7.38 -2.69 -0.03
C ALA A 99 -6.49 -2.82 -1.27
N GLU A 100 -5.24 -2.34 -1.17
CA GLU A 100 -4.28 -2.31 -2.26
C GLU A 100 -2.89 -2.77 -1.78
N VAL A 101 -2.37 -3.81 -2.41
CA VAL A 101 -1.03 -4.34 -2.17
C VAL A 101 -0.15 -4.01 -3.37
N ILE A 102 0.98 -3.35 -3.09
CA ILE A 102 2.00 -3.01 -4.08
C ILE A 102 3.00 -4.16 -4.16
N GLY A 103 3.02 -4.86 -5.29
CA GLY A 103 3.89 -6.01 -5.54
C GLY A 103 3.11 -7.33 -5.53
N ASP A 104 3.83 -8.44 -5.67
CA ASP A 104 3.24 -9.78 -5.69
C ASP A 104 3.35 -10.46 -4.31
N VAL A 105 2.28 -11.15 -3.92
CA VAL A 105 2.18 -11.95 -2.69
C VAL A 105 2.27 -13.46 -2.94
N THR A 106 2.23 -13.92 -4.20
CA THR A 106 2.30 -15.35 -4.55
C THR A 106 3.62 -16.00 -4.12
N GLU A 107 4.72 -15.24 -4.21
CA GLU A 107 6.06 -15.69 -3.79
C GLU A 107 6.13 -16.08 -2.31
N ALA A 108 5.16 -15.64 -1.50
CA ALA A 108 5.14 -15.93 -0.08
C ALA A 108 4.92 -17.42 0.25
N LYS A 109 4.37 -18.20 -0.68
CA LYS A 109 4.07 -19.65 -0.55
C LYS A 109 3.46 -19.98 0.82
N PHE A 110 2.35 -19.32 1.13
CA PHE A 110 1.72 -19.41 2.45
C PHE A 110 1.35 -20.85 2.84
N ASP A 111 1.04 -21.71 1.88
CA ASP A 111 0.71 -23.10 2.15
C ASP A 111 1.90 -23.92 2.69
N GLU A 112 3.09 -23.74 2.11
CA GLU A 112 4.34 -24.34 2.60
C GLU A 112 4.72 -23.74 3.96
N TYR A 113 4.58 -22.42 4.09
CA TYR A 113 4.92 -21.69 5.30
C TYR A 113 4.09 -22.16 6.51
N ILE A 114 2.77 -22.28 6.36
CA ILE A 114 1.86 -22.70 7.44
C ILE A 114 2.21 -24.11 7.93
N LYS A 115 2.41 -25.05 7.00
CA LYS A 115 2.77 -26.43 7.34
C LYS A 115 4.09 -26.47 8.12
N LEU A 116 5.07 -25.67 7.70
CA LEU A 116 6.38 -25.60 8.37
C LEU A 116 6.28 -24.95 9.76
N ALA A 117 5.59 -23.81 9.87
CA ALA A 117 5.43 -23.06 11.11
C ALA A 117 4.72 -23.90 12.17
N CYS A 118 3.63 -24.59 11.80
CA CYS A 118 2.85 -25.36 12.77
C CYS A 118 3.54 -26.66 13.18
N ARG A 119 4.30 -27.28 12.26
CA ARG A 119 5.14 -28.43 12.61
C ARG A 119 6.21 -28.07 13.65
N LYS A 120 6.81 -26.87 13.58
CA LYS A 120 7.77 -26.40 14.59
C LYS A 120 7.14 -26.28 15.99
N LYS A 121 5.82 -26.05 16.06
CA LYS A 121 5.04 -26.00 17.29
C LYS A 121 4.39 -27.34 17.68
N GLY A 122 4.71 -28.42 16.97
CA GLY A 122 4.15 -29.75 17.23
C GLY A 122 2.67 -29.91 16.85
N LYS A 123 2.12 -28.99 16.03
CA LYS A 123 0.74 -29.06 15.51
C LYS A 123 0.73 -29.47 14.04
N THR A 124 -0.32 -30.19 13.63
CA THR A 124 -0.57 -30.53 12.22
C THR A 124 -1.62 -29.59 11.66
N ALA A 125 -1.23 -28.70 10.74
CA ALA A 125 -2.14 -27.79 10.07
C ALA A 125 -2.70 -28.41 8.78
N HIS A 126 -4.03 -28.36 8.62
CA HIS A 126 -4.72 -28.75 7.40
C HIS A 126 -4.89 -27.52 6.51
N VAL A 127 -4.09 -27.43 5.44
CA VAL A 127 -4.14 -26.32 4.49
C VAL A 127 -4.81 -26.77 3.20
N LYS A 128 -5.82 -26.01 2.76
CA LYS A 128 -6.48 -26.14 1.47
C LYS A 128 -6.30 -24.86 0.68
N SER A 129 -5.77 -24.95 -0.54
CA SER A 129 -5.62 -23.82 -1.45
C SER A 129 -6.60 -23.96 -2.62
N VAL A 130 -7.29 -22.87 -2.95
CA VAL A 130 -8.26 -22.77 -4.05
C VAL A 130 -7.87 -21.58 -4.91
N GLN A 131 -7.66 -21.82 -6.21
CA GLN A 131 -7.39 -20.77 -7.19
C GLN A 131 -8.62 -20.63 -8.08
N LEU A 132 -9.15 -19.42 -8.17
CA LEU A 132 -10.32 -19.09 -8.97
C LEU A 132 -9.91 -18.51 -10.33
N GLY A 133 -10.83 -18.56 -11.29
CA GLY A 133 -10.61 -18.01 -12.63
C GLY A 133 -10.40 -16.50 -12.60
N SER A 134 -9.51 -15.98 -13.46
CA SER A 134 -9.21 -14.55 -13.55
C SER A 134 -10.43 -13.75 -14.03
N LEU A 135 -10.70 -12.62 -13.38
CA LEU A 135 -11.77 -11.71 -13.78
C LEU A 135 -11.27 -10.74 -14.86
N SER A 136 -11.79 -10.88 -16.07
CA SER A 136 -11.48 -9.96 -17.17
C SER A 136 -12.20 -8.63 -16.97
N PRO A 137 -11.62 -7.48 -17.38
CA PRO A 137 -12.30 -6.20 -17.29
C PRO A 137 -13.56 -6.11 -18.17
N ALA A 138 -13.53 -6.76 -19.34
CA ALA A 138 -14.60 -6.68 -20.34
C ALA A 138 -15.81 -7.56 -19.98
N ALA A 139 -15.58 -8.70 -19.32
CA ALA A 139 -16.63 -9.64 -18.93
C ALA A 139 -16.72 -9.83 -17.41
N ARG A 140 -16.26 -8.85 -16.61
CA ARG A 140 -16.10 -8.98 -15.15
C ARG A 140 -17.33 -9.53 -14.44
N ALA A 141 -18.52 -9.01 -14.76
CA ALA A 141 -19.78 -9.46 -14.19
C ALA A 141 -20.10 -10.92 -14.56
N GLN A 142 -19.79 -11.32 -15.79
CA GLN A 142 -19.98 -12.68 -16.29
C GLN A 142 -18.92 -13.65 -15.75
N ASP A 143 -17.68 -13.20 -15.57
CA ASP A 143 -16.58 -13.97 -14.99
C ASP A 143 -16.82 -14.22 -13.48
N LEU A 144 -17.30 -13.20 -12.77
CA LEU A 144 -17.82 -13.35 -11.41
C LEU A 144 -18.98 -14.35 -11.40
N ALA A 145 -19.98 -14.18 -12.27
CA ALA A 145 -21.14 -15.07 -12.32
C ALA A 145 -20.80 -16.51 -12.74
N SER A 146 -19.73 -16.74 -13.51
CA SER A 146 -19.26 -18.06 -13.95
C SER A 146 -18.35 -18.78 -12.94
N ASN A 147 -17.70 -18.03 -12.05
CA ASN A 147 -17.18 -18.59 -10.79
C ASN A 147 -18.32 -19.01 -9.85
N GLY A 148 -19.54 -18.50 -10.11
CA GLY A 148 -20.80 -18.94 -9.55
C GLY A 148 -21.52 -20.02 -10.36
N THR A 149 -22.37 -20.78 -9.70
CA THR A 149 -23.44 -21.52 -10.39
C THR A 149 -24.70 -20.68 -10.34
N SER A 150 -25.54 -20.73 -11.37
CA SER A 150 -26.87 -20.09 -11.38
C SER A 150 -27.64 -20.52 -10.13
N VAL A 151 -27.85 -19.59 -9.20
CA VAL A 151 -28.63 -19.85 -7.99
C VAL A 151 -30.05 -19.48 -8.32
N LEU A 152 -30.91 -20.46 -8.14
CA LEU A 152 -32.30 -20.24 -8.19
C LEU A 152 -32.78 -19.85 -6.78
N LYS A 153 -33.30 -18.64 -6.66
CA LYS A 153 -33.86 -18.13 -5.41
C LYS A 153 -35.37 -18.05 -5.54
N GLU A 154 -36.06 -18.51 -4.51
CA GLU A 154 -37.48 -18.23 -4.34
C GLU A 154 -37.62 -16.80 -3.84
N ASP A 155 -38.33 -15.97 -4.60
CA ASP A 155 -38.71 -14.64 -4.15
C ASP A 155 -39.79 -14.76 -3.08
N GLU A 156 -39.50 -14.35 -1.84
CA GLU A 156 -40.45 -14.47 -0.71
C GLU A 156 -41.73 -13.65 -0.92
N ALA A 157 -41.68 -12.60 -1.75
CA ALA A 157 -42.85 -11.77 -2.05
C ALA A 157 -43.79 -12.38 -3.10
N THR A 158 -43.26 -13.11 -4.08
CA THR A 158 -44.04 -13.65 -5.21
C THR A 158 -44.10 -15.17 -5.26
N HIS A 159 -43.42 -15.89 -4.36
CA HIS A 159 -43.26 -17.35 -4.40
C HIS A 159 -42.81 -17.87 -5.78
N MET A 160 -42.08 -17.04 -6.54
CA MET A 160 -41.59 -17.36 -7.87
C MET A 160 -40.09 -17.64 -7.80
N TRP A 161 -39.69 -18.68 -8.51
CA TRP A 161 -38.30 -19.11 -8.62
C TRP A 161 -37.61 -18.31 -9.73
N ILE A 162 -36.76 -17.37 -9.33
CA ILE A 162 -36.06 -16.47 -10.27
C ILE A 162 -34.62 -16.97 -10.43
N LEU A 163 -34.17 -17.05 -11.69
CA LEU A 163 -32.75 -17.16 -12.04
C LEU A 163 -32.08 -15.85 -11.64
N THR A 164 -31.49 -15.81 -10.45
CA THR A 164 -30.67 -14.68 -10.03
C THR A 164 -29.26 -14.85 -10.62
N ASP A 165 -28.64 -13.74 -11.03
CA ASP A 165 -27.28 -13.72 -11.56
C ASP A 165 -26.34 -14.53 -10.65
N GLY A 166 -25.47 -15.33 -11.27
CA GLY A 166 -24.60 -16.28 -10.58
C GLY A 166 -23.86 -15.62 -9.42
N VAL A 167 -23.94 -16.22 -8.24
CA VAL A 167 -23.26 -15.73 -7.05
C VAL A 167 -21.79 -16.13 -7.14
N ALA A 168 -20.88 -15.16 -7.15
CA ALA A 168 -19.51 -15.38 -7.64
C ALA A 168 -18.65 -16.35 -6.83
N ASP A 169 -19.09 -16.70 -5.62
CA ASP A 169 -18.37 -17.56 -4.69
C ASP A 169 -19.10 -18.87 -4.36
N VAL A 170 -20.10 -19.28 -5.16
CA VAL A 170 -20.79 -20.57 -4.93
C VAL A 170 -19.83 -21.76 -5.04
N SER A 171 -18.84 -21.68 -5.93
CA SER A 171 -17.78 -22.68 -6.03
C SER A 171 -16.98 -22.83 -4.74
N LEU A 172 -16.91 -21.79 -3.91
CA LEU A 172 -16.24 -21.82 -2.60
C LEU A 172 -17.14 -22.33 -1.48
N THR A 173 -18.46 -22.42 -1.65
CA THR A 173 -19.41 -22.72 -0.56
C THR A 173 -19.10 -24.03 0.15
N ALA A 174 -18.74 -25.08 -0.59
CA ALA A 174 -18.39 -26.38 0.00
C ALA A 174 -17.11 -26.30 0.85
N GLU A 175 -16.08 -25.60 0.35
CA GLU A 175 -14.79 -25.46 1.03
C GLU A 175 -14.89 -24.52 2.24
N LEU A 176 -15.61 -23.40 2.10
CA LEU A 176 -15.96 -22.50 3.20
C LEU A 176 -16.77 -23.25 4.26
N GLY A 177 -17.78 -24.03 3.88
CA GLY A 177 -18.56 -24.87 4.78
C GLY A 177 -17.71 -25.89 5.54
N ALA A 178 -16.81 -26.59 4.83
CA ALA A 178 -15.93 -27.59 5.43
C ALA A 178 -14.91 -26.98 6.41
N VAL A 179 -14.37 -25.79 6.10
CA VAL A 179 -13.41 -25.09 6.95
C VAL A 179 -14.09 -24.47 8.15
N THR A 180 -15.28 -23.93 7.96
CA THR A 180 -16.07 -23.30 9.01
C THR A 180 -16.77 -24.27 9.95
N ALA A 181 -16.90 -25.54 9.59
CA ALA A 181 -17.40 -26.58 10.49
C ALA A 181 -16.42 -26.88 11.64
N ALA A 182 -15.14 -26.50 11.50
CA ALA A 182 -14.14 -26.70 12.55
C ALA A 182 -14.26 -25.66 13.68
N ASP A 183 -13.74 -26.03 14.85
CA ASP A 183 -13.70 -25.14 16.02
C ASP A 183 -12.76 -23.95 15.83
N SER A 184 -11.68 -24.12 15.06
CA SER A 184 -10.71 -23.07 14.75
C SER A 184 -10.40 -23.05 13.25
N TYR A 185 -10.46 -21.88 12.63
CA TYR A 185 -10.15 -21.74 11.20
C TYR A 185 -9.58 -20.37 10.84
N THR A 186 -8.71 -20.38 9.83
CA THR A 186 -8.15 -19.16 9.23
C THR A 186 -8.47 -19.15 7.73
N VAL A 187 -8.94 -18.02 7.23
CA VAL A 187 -9.19 -17.79 5.80
C VAL A 187 -8.22 -16.70 5.32
N LEU A 188 -7.41 -17.04 4.33
CA LEU A 188 -6.58 -16.12 3.56
C LEU A 188 -7.25 -15.93 2.21
N PHE A 189 -7.57 -14.70 1.88
CA PHE A 189 -8.12 -14.31 0.58
C PHE A 189 -7.20 -13.26 -0.03
N TYR A 190 -6.69 -13.48 -1.23
CA TYR A 190 -5.90 -12.45 -1.90
C TYR A 190 -6.08 -12.46 -3.41
N ALA A 191 -5.94 -11.27 -4.00
CA ALA A 191 -5.86 -11.10 -5.43
C ALA A 191 -4.42 -11.23 -5.89
N THR A 192 -4.22 -11.77 -7.08
CA THR A 192 -2.93 -11.73 -7.77
C THR A 192 -2.95 -10.69 -8.87
N PRO A 193 -1.78 -10.12 -9.22
CA PRO A 193 -1.67 -9.23 -10.37
C PRO A 193 -2.21 -9.92 -11.63
N ARG A 194 -2.84 -9.14 -12.53
CA ARG A 194 -3.25 -9.67 -13.84
C ARG A 194 -2.01 -9.94 -14.67
N GLU A 195 -1.95 -11.10 -15.31
CA GLU A 195 -1.02 -11.35 -16.41
C GLU A 195 -1.64 -10.87 -17.73
N PRO A 196 -0.88 -10.18 -18.60
CA PRO A 196 0.49 -9.73 -18.36
C PRO A 196 0.49 -8.55 -17.37
N LEU A 197 1.49 -8.55 -16.48
CA LEU A 197 1.84 -7.36 -15.71
C LEU A 197 1.96 -6.22 -16.71
N TYR A 198 1.24 -5.13 -16.50
CA TYR A 198 1.39 -3.94 -17.32
C TYR A 198 2.84 -3.48 -17.20
N GLU A 199 3.68 -3.92 -18.12
CA GLU A 199 4.88 -3.19 -18.46
C GLU A 199 4.37 -1.94 -19.13
N SER A 200 4.57 -0.81 -18.43
CA SER A 200 4.56 0.46 -19.09
C SER A 200 5.69 0.44 -20.10
N ASP A 201 5.40 -0.05 -21.30
CA ASP A 201 6.05 0.41 -22.52
C ASP A 201 5.69 1.89 -22.63
N PHE A 202 6.36 2.70 -21.80
CA PHE A 202 6.42 4.13 -22.02
C PHE A 202 7.08 4.25 -23.37
N ILE A 203 6.27 4.40 -24.41
CA ILE A 203 6.74 4.93 -25.68
C ILE A 203 7.42 6.23 -25.28
N GLU A 204 8.75 6.20 -25.37
CA GLU A 204 9.69 7.31 -25.23
C GLU A 204 8.94 8.60 -25.55
N PRO A 205 8.82 9.55 -24.61
CA PRO A 205 7.72 10.53 -24.58
C PRO A 205 7.54 11.09 -25.97
N VAL A 206 6.54 10.55 -26.68
CA VAL A 206 6.19 11.05 -28.00
C VAL A 206 5.81 12.46 -27.67
N HIS A 207 6.66 13.40 -28.08
CA HIS A 207 6.35 14.80 -27.99
C HIS A 207 5.17 15.00 -28.92
N MET A 208 3.97 14.71 -28.42
CA MET A 208 2.72 15.19 -28.95
C MET A 208 2.78 16.69 -28.74
N GLY A 209 3.51 17.36 -29.63
CA GLY A 209 3.25 18.74 -29.96
C GLY A 209 1.82 18.74 -30.46
N MET A 210 0.87 18.87 -29.54
CA MET A 210 -0.47 19.31 -29.86
C MET A 210 -0.26 20.63 -30.56
N LYS A 211 -0.28 20.61 -31.90
CA LYS A 211 -0.42 21.80 -32.71
C LYS A 211 -1.80 22.32 -32.33
N ARG A 212 -1.85 23.12 -31.27
CA ARG A 212 -2.99 23.95 -30.91
C ARG A 212 -3.24 24.74 -32.18
N ASP A 213 -4.24 24.31 -32.92
CA ASP A 213 -4.88 25.17 -33.88
C ASP A 213 -5.50 26.28 -33.04
N ALA A 214 -4.70 27.30 -32.75
CA ALA A 214 -5.18 28.60 -32.32
C ALA A 214 -5.79 29.27 -33.55
N GLY A 215 -6.78 28.59 -34.15
CA GLY A 215 -7.71 29.18 -35.08
C GLY A 215 -8.47 30.22 -34.29
N SER A 216 -7.92 31.44 -34.28
CA SER A 216 -8.57 32.71 -33.98
C SER A 216 -9.83 32.55 -33.14
N ALA A 217 -9.64 32.42 -31.82
CA ALA A 217 -10.70 32.73 -30.88
C ALA A 217 -11.23 34.14 -31.24
N PRO A 218 -12.55 34.33 -31.42
CA PRO A 218 -13.08 35.65 -31.72
C PRO A 218 -12.68 36.60 -30.61
N LEU A 219 -11.86 37.60 -30.95
CA LEU A 219 -11.58 38.71 -30.07
C LEU A 219 -12.92 39.34 -29.68
N PRO A 220 -13.30 39.38 -28.39
CA PRO A 220 -14.39 40.25 -27.98
C PRO A 220 -13.92 41.67 -28.26
N GLN A 221 -14.65 42.35 -29.13
CA GLN A 221 -14.47 43.75 -29.47
C GLN A 221 -14.39 44.56 -28.16
N GLN A 222 -13.20 45.05 -27.84
CA GLN A 222 -12.99 45.94 -26.70
C GLN A 222 -13.76 47.23 -26.96
N ASN A 223 -14.82 47.44 -26.18
CA ASN A 223 -15.29 48.77 -25.84
C ASN A 223 -15.29 48.85 -24.31
N ASN A 224 -14.58 49.87 -23.81
CA ASN A 224 -14.49 50.34 -22.43
C ASN A 224 -13.27 49.87 -21.63
N GLU A 225 -12.27 50.76 -21.60
CA GLU A 225 -11.12 50.76 -20.70
C GLU A 225 -11.60 50.92 -19.24
N THR A 226 -11.91 49.82 -18.53
CA THR A 226 -11.92 49.77 -17.05
C THR A 226 -12.03 48.36 -16.47
N GLU A 227 -11.64 47.32 -17.21
CA GLU A 227 -11.72 45.95 -16.70
C GLU A 227 -10.35 45.39 -16.30
N PHE A 228 -10.27 44.98 -15.03
CA PHE A 228 -9.14 44.25 -14.46
C PHE A 228 -8.78 43.07 -15.35
N ASN A 229 -7.51 42.99 -15.71
CA ASN A 229 -6.96 42.05 -16.65
C ASN A 229 -7.12 40.59 -16.15
N LYS A 230 -8.18 39.89 -16.59
CA LYS A 230 -8.54 38.49 -16.25
C LYS A 230 -7.84 37.47 -17.17
N LEU A 231 -6.55 37.66 -17.45
CA LEU A 231 -5.73 36.61 -18.07
C LEU A 231 -5.56 35.44 -17.09
N PRO A 232 -5.48 34.19 -17.56
CA PRO A 232 -5.36 33.01 -16.69
C PRO A 232 -4.15 33.13 -15.75
N LEU A 233 -4.34 32.78 -14.46
CA LEU A 233 -3.36 32.96 -13.38
C LEU A 233 -1.96 32.37 -13.65
N PHE A 234 -1.84 31.45 -14.61
CA PHE A 234 -0.60 30.77 -14.96
C PHE A 234 0.28 31.52 -15.98
N GLU A 235 -0.23 32.56 -16.64
CA GLU A 235 0.63 33.46 -17.43
C GLU A 235 1.43 34.43 -16.55
N LYS A 236 1.01 34.63 -15.30
CA LYS A 236 1.60 35.62 -14.39
C LYS A 236 2.68 35.08 -13.46
N TYR A 237 3.07 33.81 -13.58
CA TYR A 237 4.10 33.22 -12.74
C TYR A 237 5.49 33.37 -13.36
N GLN A 238 6.15 34.49 -13.08
CA GLN A 238 7.55 34.70 -13.43
C GLN A 238 8.43 34.37 -12.20
N PHE A 239 8.83 33.09 -12.07
CA PHE A 239 9.66 32.60 -10.95
C PHE A 239 10.95 33.41 -10.76
N PHE A 240 11.53 33.93 -11.85
CA PHE A 240 12.65 34.86 -11.84
C PHE A 240 12.25 36.13 -12.58
N THR A 241 11.69 37.10 -11.86
CA THR A 241 11.55 38.45 -12.42
C THR A 241 12.93 38.95 -12.84
N PRO A 242 13.04 39.74 -13.92
CA PRO A 242 14.35 40.12 -14.47
C PRO A 242 15.20 40.86 -13.44
N GLY A 243 14.55 41.58 -12.52
CA GLY A 243 15.17 42.23 -11.37
C GLY A 243 15.73 41.26 -10.33
N ILE A 244 15.02 40.19 -9.98
CA ILE A 244 15.53 39.17 -9.02
C ILE A 244 16.75 38.46 -9.62
N PHE A 245 16.70 38.12 -10.91
CA PHE A 245 17.81 37.47 -11.59
C PHE A 245 19.06 38.36 -11.65
N MET A 246 18.92 39.63 -12.05
CA MET A 246 20.04 40.58 -12.02
C MET A 246 20.57 40.80 -10.60
N GLY A 247 19.68 40.91 -9.60
CA GLY A 247 20.07 41.07 -8.20
C GLY A 247 20.89 39.90 -7.67
N LEU A 248 20.49 38.67 -8.00
CA LEU A 248 21.19 37.45 -7.58
C LEU A 248 22.60 37.37 -8.22
N VAL A 249 22.72 37.72 -9.51
CA VAL A 249 24.02 37.78 -10.19
C VAL A 249 24.96 38.79 -9.53
N VAL A 250 24.47 40.00 -9.23
CA VAL A 250 25.27 41.03 -8.55
C VAL A 250 25.65 40.59 -7.13
N ALA A 251 24.71 39.97 -6.40
CA ALA A 251 24.97 39.48 -5.05
C ALA A 251 26.08 38.43 -5.02
N ILE A 252 26.12 37.50 -5.98
CA ILE A 252 27.19 36.50 -6.09
C ILE A 252 28.55 37.18 -6.32
N VAL A 253 28.62 38.18 -7.20
CA VAL A 253 29.87 38.92 -7.46
C VAL A 253 30.35 39.64 -6.20
N LEU A 254 29.48 40.36 -5.51
CA LEU A 254 29.84 41.06 -4.27
C LEU A 254 30.29 40.09 -3.16
N LEU A 255 29.59 38.96 -3.00
CA LEU A 255 29.94 37.94 -2.01
C LEU A 255 31.28 37.27 -2.32
N SER A 256 31.65 37.11 -3.59
CA SER A 256 32.97 36.58 -3.97
C SER A 256 34.11 37.51 -3.57
N ILE A 257 33.96 38.82 -3.80
CA ILE A 257 34.96 39.83 -3.42
C ILE A 257 35.05 39.93 -1.90
N LEU A 258 33.91 39.96 -1.21
CA LEU A 258 33.86 39.94 0.25
C LEU A 258 34.53 38.68 0.84
N GLY A 259 34.27 37.51 0.24
CA GLY A 259 34.84 36.25 0.68
C GLY A 259 36.37 36.23 0.60
N VAL A 260 36.95 36.79 -0.47
CA VAL A 260 38.41 36.96 -0.58
C VAL A 260 38.92 37.96 0.47
N GLY A 261 38.20 39.06 0.72
CA GLY A 261 38.55 40.03 1.75
C GLY A 261 38.61 39.43 3.15
N ILE A 262 37.61 38.62 3.53
CA ILE A 262 37.57 37.93 4.84
C ILE A 262 38.72 36.93 4.95
N ARG A 263 39.04 36.19 3.88
CA ARG A 263 40.18 35.26 3.88
C ARG A 263 41.52 35.99 4.06
N GLY A 264 41.67 37.17 3.45
CA GLY A 264 42.85 38.02 3.64
C GLY A 264 42.99 38.51 5.08
N LEU A 265 41.89 38.98 5.70
CA LEU A 265 41.88 39.42 7.09
C LEU A 265 42.15 38.27 8.07
N ALA A 266 41.61 37.09 7.81
CA ALA A 266 41.84 35.90 8.63
C ALA A 266 43.29 35.38 8.54
N SER A 267 44.03 35.75 7.49
CA SER A 267 45.43 35.34 7.29
C SER A 267 46.45 36.24 8.01
N LEU A 268 46.00 37.30 8.70
CA LEU A 268 46.88 38.16 9.48
C LEU A 268 47.27 37.45 10.78
N GLU A 269 48.36 36.70 10.73
CA GLU A 269 49.03 36.20 11.90
C GLU A 269 49.91 37.30 12.49
N VAL A 270 49.68 37.63 13.76
CA VAL A 270 50.55 38.55 14.50
C VAL A 270 51.75 37.73 14.99
N SER A 271 52.96 38.06 14.54
CA SER A 271 54.16 37.34 14.98
C SER A 271 54.50 37.69 16.43
N TYR A 272 54.07 36.83 17.35
CA TYR A 272 54.38 36.95 18.78
C TYR A 272 55.87 36.71 19.08
N GLY A 273 56.64 36.16 18.14
CA GLY A 273 58.09 35.93 18.28
C GLY A 273 58.94 37.21 18.35
N ALA A 274 58.40 38.36 17.92
CA ALA A 274 59.06 39.66 18.14
C ALA A 274 58.90 40.19 19.58
N PHE A 275 57.97 39.60 20.35
CA PHE A 275 57.74 39.91 21.76
C PHE A 275 58.37 38.85 22.69
N ASP A 276 58.77 37.69 22.17
CA ASP A 276 59.56 36.71 22.91
C ASP A 276 61.04 37.11 22.91
N LYS A 277 61.50 37.64 24.04
CA LYS A 277 62.92 37.86 24.30
C LYS A 277 63.63 36.50 24.35
N GLU A 278 64.41 36.19 23.32
CA GLU A 278 65.34 35.05 23.22
C GLU A 278 66.15 34.86 24.51
N MET A 279 65.70 33.96 25.38
CA MET A 279 66.44 33.47 26.56
C MET A 279 66.74 31.97 26.39
N GLY A 280 67.19 31.59 25.19
CA GLY A 280 67.70 30.25 24.88
C GLY A 280 69.23 30.18 25.04
N PRO A 281 69.81 29.05 25.53
CA PRO A 281 71.25 28.92 25.82
C PRO A 281 72.21 29.09 24.62
N ALA A 282 71.68 29.22 23.40
CA ALA A 282 72.48 29.46 22.20
C ALA A 282 72.95 30.93 22.04
N ALA A 283 72.42 31.88 22.82
CA ALA A 283 72.84 33.29 22.80
C ALA A 283 74.22 33.55 23.47
N GLN A 284 74.83 32.55 24.13
CA GLN A 284 76.14 32.71 24.78
C GLN A 284 77.35 32.29 23.94
N LYS A 285 77.18 31.85 22.67
CA LYS A 285 78.31 31.44 21.82
C LYS A 285 78.84 32.52 20.85
N LYS A 286 78.54 33.79 21.08
CA LYS A 286 79.06 34.92 20.27
C LYS A 286 79.81 36.00 21.07
N GLN A 287 80.39 35.64 22.21
CA GLN A 287 81.45 36.43 22.85
C GLN A 287 82.60 35.50 23.26
N GLN A 288 83.37 35.07 22.28
CA GLN A 288 84.80 34.87 22.43
C GLN A 288 85.49 35.02 21.06
#